data_AF-A0A9N8N1G3-F1
#
_entry.id   AF-A0A9N8N1G3-F1
#
_cell.length_a   1.000
_cell.length_b   1.000
_cell.length_c   1.000
_cell.angle_alpha   90.00
_cell.angle_beta   90.00
_cell.angle_gamma   90.00
#
_symmetry.space_group_name_H-M   'P 1'
#
loop_
_entity.id
_entity.type
_entity.pdbx_description
1 polymer ?
#
loop_
_entity_poly.entity_id
_entity_poly.type
_entity_poly.pdbx_seq_one_letter_code
_entity_poly.pdbx_strand_id
1 'polypeptide(L)'
;MTRPLRRLGAARGAIARSDSGGDLLGVVDAVAGAAFGINSGADDADDSGYTSAPLGDAKPFEYTEDTASADTLELAASTNSPKFAAKMLGYDYKTFGTMLHKFKNANGLGPADNSIFHDNGDVEFNGRIFEGSIHDYAP
;
A
#
# COMPACT_ATOMS: atom_id res chain seq x y z
N MET A 1 -25.85 -38.58 38.90
CA MET A 1 -26.12 -39.25 37.61
C MET A 1 -25.40 -38.47 36.52
N THR A 2 -24.26 -38.95 36.02
CA THR A 2 -23.50 -38.25 34.97
C THR A 2 -23.06 -39.25 33.91
N ARG A 3 -23.65 -39.12 32.73
CA ARG A 3 -23.21 -39.66 31.42
C ARG A 3 -23.89 -38.79 30.35
N PRO A 4 -23.40 -38.75 29.09
CA PRO A 4 -22.04 -38.91 28.56
C PRO A 4 -21.73 -37.81 27.50
N LEU A 5 -20.50 -37.73 26.98
CA LEU A 5 -20.31 -37.30 25.58
C LEU A 5 -19.38 -38.26 24.85
N ARG A 6 -19.88 -38.68 23.69
CA ARG A 6 -19.39 -39.74 22.81
C ARG A 6 -18.26 -39.21 21.93
N ARG A 7 -17.38 -40.12 21.53
CA ARG A 7 -16.34 -39.96 20.51
C ARG A 7 -16.95 -39.48 19.18
N LEU A 8 -16.25 -38.60 18.47
CA LEU A 8 -16.35 -38.49 17.02
C LEU A 8 -14.95 -38.25 16.44
N GLY A 9 -14.51 -39.18 15.59
CA GLY A 9 -13.28 -39.06 14.82
C GLY A 9 -13.54 -38.54 13.41
N ALA A 10 -12.45 -38.51 12.64
CA ALA A 10 -12.30 -38.24 11.20
C ALA A 10 -12.17 -36.77 10.77
N ALA A 11 -10.93 -36.34 10.57
CA ALA A 11 -10.60 -35.34 9.56
C ALA A 11 -10.30 -36.08 8.25
N ARG A 12 -11.26 -36.06 7.32
CA ARG A 12 -11.10 -36.38 5.90
C ARG A 12 -11.16 -35.07 5.13
N GLY A 13 -10.29 -34.90 4.14
CA GLY A 13 -10.50 -33.92 3.07
C GLY A 13 -9.24 -33.17 2.66
N ALA A 14 -8.49 -33.76 1.73
CA ALA A 14 -7.45 -33.10 0.96
C ALA A 14 -8.06 -32.08 -0.02
N ILE A 15 -7.45 -30.91 -0.18
CA ILE A 15 -7.54 -30.07 -1.38
C ILE A 15 -6.39 -29.04 -1.43
N ALA A 16 -5.48 -29.23 -2.38
CA ALA A 16 -4.77 -28.17 -3.12
C ALA A 16 -4.00 -28.90 -4.24
N ARG A 17 -4.67 -29.19 -5.37
CA ARG A 17 -4.62 -28.39 -6.60
C ARG A 17 -3.19 -28.17 -7.09
N SER A 18 -2.69 -29.16 -7.82
CA SER A 18 -1.68 -28.94 -8.84
C SER A 18 -2.32 -29.30 -10.16
N ASP A 19 -2.83 -28.28 -10.85
CA ASP A 19 -3.20 -28.42 -12.25
C ASP A 19 -2.22 -27.60 -13.09
N SER A 20 -1.82 -28.26 -14.16
CA SER A 20 -0.77 -27.94 -15.11
C SER A 20 -1.06 -26.66 -15.88
N GLY A 21 -0.04 -25.86 -16.16
CA GLY A 21 -0.20 -24.78 -17.13
C GLY A 21 0.95 -23.81 -17.23
N GLY A 22 1.87 -24.09 -18.15
CA GLY A 22 2.53 -23.05 -18.95
C GLY A 22 3.91 -22.64 -18.48
N ASP A 23 4.92 -23.23 -19.12
CA ASP A 23 6.29 -22.77 -19.21
C ASP A 23 6.40 -21.25 -19.42
N LEU A 24 6.72 -20.51 -18.35
CA LEU A 24 7.12 -19.10 -18.40
C LEU A 24 8.65 -18.94 -18.33
N LEU A 25 9.40 -19.94 -18.80
CA LEU A 25 10.85 -19.89 -18.92
C LEU A 25 11.24 -20.16 -20.37
N GLY A 26 10.80 -19.26 -21.25
CA GLY A 26 11.36 -19.10 -22.58
C GLY A 26 12.81 -18.62 -22.48
N VAL A 27 13.66 -19.21 -23.31
CA VAL A 27 15.12 -19.16 -23.28
C VAL A 27 15.69 -17.73 -23.12
N VAL A 28 16.58 -17.57 -22.15
CA VAL A 28 17.52 -16.45 -22.09
C VAL A 28 18.68 -16.80 -23.02
N ASP A 29 18.75 -16.15 -24.18
CA ASP A 29 19.94 -16.15 -25.03
C ASP A 29 20.69 -14.83 -24.83
N ALA A 30 21.89 -14.95 -24.29
CA ALA A 30 22.81 -13.85 -24.08
C ALA A 30 23.66 -13.67 -25.35
N VAL A 31 23.53 -12.54 -26.03
CA VAL A 31 24.49 -12.14 -27.07
C VAL A 31 25.17 -10.82 -26.70
N ALA A 32 26.29 -10.94 -26.00
CA ALA A 32 27.32 -9.92 -26.02
C ALA A 32 28.07 -10.05 -27.35
N GLY A 33 28.03 -9.01 -28.18
CA GLY A 33 28.73 -9.05 -29.47
C GLY A 33 28.65 -7.76 -30.23
N ALA A 34 29.30 -6.70 -29.75
CA ALA A 34 29.70 -5.60 -30.62
C ALA A 34 30.75 -6.12 -31.61
N ALA A 35 30.41 -6.16 -32.89
CA ALA A 35 31.37 -6.39 -33.97
C ALA A 35 31.01 -5.50 -35.17
N PHE A 36 31.58 -4.30 -35.12
CA PHE A 36 32.14 -3.52 -36.22
C PHE A 36 32.11 -4.19 -37.62
N GLY A 37 31.56 -3.49 -38.62
CA GLY A 37 32.20 -3.54 -39.94
C GLY A 37 31.31 -3.53 -41.18
N ILE A 38 31.28 -2.34 -41.81
CA ILE A 38 31.45 -2.05 -43.25
C ILE A 38 30.43 -2.57 -44.29
N ASN A 39 29.63 -1.61 -44.75
CA ASN A 39 29.04 -1.41 -46.08
C ASN A 39 29.74 -2.16 -47.24
N SER A 40 28.95 -2.81 -48.09
CA SER A 40 28.83 -2.52 -49.54
C SER A 40 28.20 -3.71 -50.29
N GLY A 41 27.09 -3.49 -50.99
CA GLY A 41 26.69 -4.38 -52.09
C GLY A 41 25.19 -4.52 -52.32
N ALA A 42 24.75 -3.90 -53.41
CA ALA A 42 23.60 -4.24 -54.24
C ALA A 42 22.18 -3.83 -53.79
N ASP A 43 21.65 -2.83 -54.51
CA ASP A 43 20.31 -2.73 -55.08
C ASP A 43 19.37 -3.95 -54.92
N ASP A 44 18.20 -3.79 -54.29
CA ASP A 44 16.89 -3.62 -54.94
C ASP A 44 15.79 -3.40 -53.86
N ALA A 45 14.57 -3.08 -54.27
CA ALA A 45 13.62 -2.16 -53.64
C ALA A 45 12.81 -2.61 -52.40
N ASP A 46 12.27 -1.56 -51.75
CA ASP A 46 11.02 -1.47 -50.97
C ASP A 46 10.99 -2.00 -49.52
N ASP A 47 11.07 -1.07 -48.56
CA ASP A 47 10.23 -1.16 -47.35
C ASP A 47 9.63 0.21 -47.06
N SER A 48 8.57 0.47 -47.80
CA SER A 48 7.60 1.53 -47.57
C SER A 48 6.84 1.27 -46.26
N GLY A 49 7.47 1.50 -45.11
CA GLY A 49 6.90 0.98 -43.86
C GLY A 49 7.18 1.70 -42.54
N TYR A 50 7.96 2.78 -42.50
CA TYR A 50 8.06 3.57 -41.26
C TYR A 50 6.79 4.39 -41.06
N THR A 51 5.74 3.72 -40.59
CA THR A 51 4.57 4.34 -39.95
C THR A 51 5.07 5.00 -38.67
N SER A 52 5.67 6.18 -38.81
CA SER A 52 5.74 7.14 -37.74
C SER A 52 4.29 7.48 -37.41
N ALA A 53 3.68 6.79 -36.46
CA ALA A 53 2.33 7.09 -36.01
C ALA A 53 2.33 8.56 -35.55
N PRO A 54 1.72 9.49 -36.29
CA PRO A 54 1.80 10.89 -35.94
C PRO A 54 0.91 11.10 -34.72
N LEU A 55 1.51 11.35 -33.55
CA LEU A 55 0.79 11.84 -32.37
C LEU A 55 0.22 13.27 -32.56
N GLY A 56 0.27 13.80 -33.80
CA GLY A 56 -0.15 15.15 -34.15
C GLY A 56 -1.65 15.41 -34.05
N ASP A 57 -2.48 14.36 -34.11
CA ASP A 57 -3.93 14.45 -33.95
C ASP A 57 -4.41 14.15 -32.52
N ALA A 58 -3.50 13.85 -31.59
CA ALA A 58 -3.87 13.70 -30.18
C ALA A 58 -4.28 15.08 -29.65
N LYS A 59 -5.57 15.23 -29.31
CA LYS A 59 -6.05 16.41 -28.61
C LYS A 59 -5.38 16.46 -27.23
N PRO A 60 -4.82 17.61 -26.81
CA PRO A 60 -4.38 17.77 -25.43
C PRO A 60 -5.59 17.51 -24.53
N PHE A 61 -5.41 16.66 -23.52
CA PHE A 61 -6.39 16.59 -22.44
C PHE A 61 -6.27 17.90 -21.65
N GLU A 62 -7.41 18.49 -21.33
CA GLU A 62 -7.44 19.59 -20.39
C GLU A 62 -7.15 19.01 -19.00
N TYR A 63 -6.10 19.49 -18.36
CA TYR A 63 -5.86 19.18 -16.95
C TYR A 63 -6.87 19.99 -16.14
N THR A 64 -8.01 19.39 -15.85
CA THR A 64 -8.81 19.79 -14.70
C THR A 64 -8.09 19.27 -13.47
N GLU A 65 -7.75 20.17 -12.55
CA GLU A 65 -7.45 19.78 -11.17
C GLU A 65 -8.68 19.01 -10.66
N ASP A 66 -8.59 17.69 -10.70
CA ASP A 66 -9.45 16.82 -9.91
C ASP A 66 -9.05 17.12 -8.47
N THR A 67 -9.66 18.15 -7.88
CA THR A 67 -9.57 18.40 -6.45
C THR A 67 -10.01 17.11 -5.81
N ALA A 68 -9.03 16.34 -5.31
CA ALA A 68 -9.26 15.12 -4.57
C ALA A 68 -10.39 15.41 -3.59
N SER A 69 -11.51 14.73 -3.77
CA SER A 69 -12.75 15.00 -3.04
C SER A 69 -12.42 15.10 -1.55
N ALA A 70 -12.98 16.09 -0.84
CA ALA A 70 -12.59 16.45 0.52
C ALA A 70 -12.48 15.25 1.48
N ASP A 71 -13.29 14.21 1.29
CA ASP A 71 -13.21 12.91 2.01
C ASP A 71 -11.84 12.21 1.92
N THR A 72 -11.13 12.35 0.80
CA THR A 72 -9.79 11.77 0.61
C THR A 72 -8.69 12.56 1.32
N LEU A 73 -8.87 13.88 1.49
CA LEU A 73 -8.00 14.71 2.31
C LEU A 73 -8.24 14.44 3.80
N GLU A 74 -9.50 14.21 4.20
CA GLU A 74 -9.85 13.86 5.59
C GLU A 74 -9.34 12.48 6.01
N LEU A 75 -9.28 11.51 5.07
CA LEU A 75 -8.60 10.22 5.24
C LEU A 75 -7.07 10.35 5.39
N ALA A 76 -6.47 11.44 4.90
CA ALA A 76 -5.07 11.77 5.14
C ALA A 76 -4.87 12.55 6.44
N ALA A 77 -5.91 13.17 6.98
CA ALA A 77 -5.88 13.97 8.20
C ALA A 77 -6.01 13.13 9.48
N SER A 78 -6.44 11.87 9.40
CA SER A 78 -6.56 11.01 10.59
C SER A 78 -6.19 9.54 10.35
N THR A 79 -5.74 8.85 11.40
CA THR A 79 -5.34 7.43 11.33
C THR A 79 -5.59 6.71 12.64
N ASN A 80 -6.02 5.44 12.57
CA ASN A 80 -6.17 4.57 13.74
C ASN A 80 -4.91 3.74 14.04
N SER A 81 -3.83 3.94 13.27
CA SER A 81 -2.60 3.19 13.42
C SER A 81 -1.54 4.00 14.17
N PRO A 82 -1.06 3.54 15.33
CA PRO A 82 -0.04 4.27 16.11
C PRO A 82 1.25 4.54 15.34
N LYS A 83 1.63 3.64 14.43
CA LYS A 83 2.85 3.79 13.63
C LYS A 83 2.73 4.89 12.58
N PHE A 84 1.56 4.99 11.95
CA PHE A 84 1.30 6.07 10.99
C PHE A 84 1.07 7.40 11.71
N ALA A 85 0.38 7.38 12.86
CA ALA A 85 0.20 8.56 13.71
C ALA A 85 1.54 9.17 14.15
N ALA A 86 2.48 8.32 14.60
CA ALA A 86 3.83 8.77 14.94
C ALA A 86 4.49 9.54 13.78
N LYS A 87 4.43 8.98 12.57
CA LYS A 87 5.02 9.60 11.38
C LYS A 87 4.30 10.90 10.98
N MET A 88 2.97 10.91 11.05
CA MET A 88 2.11 12.05 10.74
C MET A 88 2.41 13.23 11.66
N LEU A 89 2.62 12.95 12.95
CA LEU A 89 2.88 13.94 14.00
C LEU A 89 4.37 14.29 14.17
N GLY A 90 5.25 13.72 13.33
CA GLY A 90 6.68 14.04 13.33
C GLY A 90 7.49 13.38 14.47
N TYR A 91 7.01 12.28 15.05
CA TYR A 91 7.69 11.56 16.12
C TYR A 91 8.21 10.19 15.69
N ASP A 92 9.30 9.74 16.33
CA ASP A 92 9.68 8.34 16.24
C ASP A 92 8.69 7.45 17.00
N TYR A 93 8.60 6.18 16.60
CA TYR A 93 7.63 5.24 17.16
C TYR A 93 7.79 4.99 18.67
N LYS A 94 9.00 5.04 19.22
CA LYS A 94 9.23 4.80 20.66
C LYS A 94 8.78 6.00 21.47
N THR A 95 9.13 7.20 21.03
CA THR A 95 8.68 8.44 21.66
C THR A 95 7.17 8.55 21.59
N PHE A 96 6.59 8.34 20.40
CA PHE A 96 5.14 8.30 20.23
C PHE A 96 4.46 7.24 21.09
N GLY A 97 5.00 6.02 21.15
CA GLY A 97 4.47 4.97 22.02
C GLY A 97 4.48 5.35 23.50
N THR A 98 5.51 6.07 23.96
CA THR A 98 5.60 6.58 25.34
C THR A 98 4.56 7.66 25.60
N MET A 99 4.38 8.59 24.65
CA MET A 99 3.32 9.61 24.72
C MET A 99 1.94 8.97 24.77
N LEU A 100 1.68 8.01 23.87
CA LEU A 100 0.42 7.28 23.80
C LEU A 100 0.12 6.53 25.09
N HIS A 101 1.12 5.88 25.72
CA HIS A 101 0.93 5.24 27.02
C HIS A 101 0.54 6.23 28.11
N LYS A 102 1.19 7.41 28.18
CA LYS A 102 0.85 8.44 29.16
C LYS A 102 -0.55 8.99 28.91
N PHE A 103 -0.87 9.32 27.66
CA PHE A 103 -2.18 9.80 27.23
C PHE A 103 -3.29 8.82 27.61
N LYS A 104 -3.12 7.54 27.27
CA LYS A 104 -4.10 6.49 27.58
C LYS A 104 -4.30 6.33 29.08
N ASN A 105 -3.20 6.32 29.85
CA ASN A 105 -3.27 6.21 31.30
C ASN A 105 -3.98 7.42 31.94
N ALA A 106 -3.74 8.63 31.45
CA ALA A 106 -4.40 9.86 31.92
C ALA A 106 -5.90 9.88 31.61
N ASN A 107 -6.30 9.30 30.48
CA ASN A 107 -7.69 9.28 30.01
C ASN A 107 -8.45 7.98 30.33
N GLY A 108 -7.85 7.06 31.10
CA GLY A 108 -8.47 5.78 31.47
C GLY A 108 -8.66 4.79 30.32
N LEU A 109 -7.91 4.94 29.23
CA LEU A 109 -7.92 4.05 28.08
C LEU A 109 -6.99 2.86 28.28
N GLY A 110 -7.44 1.69 27.85
CA GLY A 110 -6.67 0.46 27.80
C GLY A 110 -5.70 0.39 26.63
N PRO A 111 -4.71 -0.53 26.69
CA PRO A 111 -3.76 -0.75 25.61
C PRO A 111 -4.44 -1.22 24.32
N ALA A 112 -5.54 -1.97 24.41
CA ALA A 112 -6.30 -2.49 23.28
C ALA A 112 -7.31 -1.48 22.68
N ASP A 113 -7.50 -0.32 23.31
CA ASP A 113 -8.43 0.68 22.82
C ASP A 113 -7.85 1.37 21.58
N ASN A 114 -8.53 1.23 20.45
CA ASN A 114 -8.14 1.86 19.20
C ASN A 114 -8.62 3.30 19.18
N SER A 115 -7.68 4.23 19.27
CA SER A 115 -7.93 5.66 19.10
C SER A 115 -7.63 6.08 17.66
N ILE A 116 -8.37 7.06 17.17
CA ILE A 116 -8.09 7.75 15.91
C ILE A 116 -7.26 8.98 16.26
N PHE A 117 -6.12 9.13 15.61
CA PHE A 117 -5.21 10.26 15.77
C PHE A 117 -5.38 11.19 14.59
N HIS A 118 -5.53 12.46 14.85
CA HIS A 118 -5.60 13.51 13.84
C HIS A 118 -4.22 14.17 13.67
N ASP A 119 -3.97 14.79 12.52
CA ASP A 119 -2.70 15.42 12.15
C ASP A 119 -2.31 16.63 13.03
N ASN A 120 -3.31 17.26 13.65
CA ASN A 120 -3.15 18.32 14.65
C ASN A 120 -2.81 17.80 16.06
N GLY A 121 -2.75 16.47 16.24
CA GLY A 121 -2.47 15.81 17.52
C GLY A 121 -3.71 15.55 18.38
N ASP A 122 -4.91 15.89 17.91
CA ASP A 122 -6.14 15.50 18.59
C ASP A 122 -6.31 13.98 18.54
N VAL A 123 -6.94 13.45 19.58
CA VAL A 123 -7.21 12.02 19.71
C VAL A 123 -8.70 11.83 19.87
N GLU A 124 -9.26 10.91 19.08
CA GLU A 124 -10.66 10.53 19.13
C GLU A 124 -10.80 9.07 19.61
N PHE A 125 -11.78 8.82 20.46
CA PHE A 125 -12.18 7.49 20.87
C PHE A 125 -13.70 7.40 20.96
N ASN A 126 -14.29 6.38 20.31
CA ASN A 126 -15.74 6.16 20.26
C ASN A 126 -16.55 7.41 19.83
N GLY A 127 -16.07 8.16 18.83
CA GLY A 127 -16.76 9.36 18.33
C GLY A 127 -16.63 10.60 19.22
N ARG A 128 -15.73 10.58 20.21
CA ARG A 128 -15.45 11.71 21.09
C ARG A 128 -13.98 12.11 20.99
N ILE A 129 -13.75 13.38 20.68
CA ILE A 129 -12.41 13.98 20.69
C ILE A 129 -12.06 14.34 22.15
N PHE A 130 -10.86 13.97 22.59
CA PHE A 130 -10.35 14.36 23.90
C PHE A 130 -9.91 15.83 23.88
N GLU A 131 -10.12 16.54 25.00
CA GLU A 131 -9.72 17.95 25.12
C GLU A 131 -8.20 18.17 25.15
N GLY A 132 -7.42 17.11 25.39
CA GLY A 132 -5.96 17.16 25.40
C GLY A 132 -5.36 16.61 24.10
N SER A 133 -4.30 17.26 23.64
CA SER A 133 -3.54 16.82 22.47
C SER A 133 -2.51 15.77 22.87
N ILE A 134 -2.18 14.84 21.98
CA ILE A 134 -1.07 13.90 22.23
C ILE A 134 0.28 14.61 22.34
N HIS A 135 0.40 15.83 21.80
CA HIS A 135 1.59 16.68 21.95
C HIS A 135 1.85 17.09 23.40
N ASP A 136 0.83 17.15 24.26
CA ASP A 136 0.97 17.54 25.67
C ASP A 136 1.79 16.52 26.49
N TYR A 137 2.00 15.32 25.93
CA TYR A 137 2.72 14.22 26.58
C TYR A 137 4.15 14.05 26.07
N ALA A 138 4.60 14.93 25.17
CA ALA A 138 5.96 14.94 24.64
C ALA A 138 7.01 15.09 25.77
N PRO A 139 8.17 14.44 25.65
CA PRO A 139 9.26 14.54 26.63
C PRO A 139 9.94 15.91 26.67
#